data_AF-A0A7C6IBP1-F1
#
_entry.id   AF-A0A7C6IBP1-F1
#
_cell.length_a   1.000
_cell.length_b   1.000
_cell.length_c   1.000
_cell.angle_alpha   90.00
_cell.angle_beta   90.00
_cell.angle_gamma   90.00
#
_symmetry.space_group_name_H-M   'P 1'
#
loop_
_entity.id
_entity.type
_entity.pdbx_description
1 polymer ?
#
loop_
_entity_poly.entity_id
_entity_poly.type
_entity_poly.pdbx_seq_one_letter_code
_entity_poly.pdbx_strand_id
1 'polypeptide(L)'
;MSARPRVAFDPSGPRGADVRLWLLQSGAEPVERAEPGASGLPVAPQHDGVGRAEVVAFVHRRTGVTSREARFDDHGSAESWPRGSF
;
A
#
# COMPACT_ATOMS: atom_id res chain seq x y z
N MET A 1 9.30 -11.94 13.20
CA MET A 1 7.96 -11.68 12.61
C MET A 1 7.83 -10.18 12.46
N SER A 2 7.75 -9.62 11.25
CA SER A 2 7.46 -8.18 11.10
C SER A 2 6.03 -7.93 11.54
N ALA A 3 5.85 -7.08 12.55
CA ALA A 3 4.53 -6.61 12.93
C ALA A 3 3.89 -5.86 11.75
N ARG A 4 2.59 -6.09 11.53
CA ARG A 4 1.83 -5.36 10.50
C ARG A 4 1.77 -3.88 10.88
N PRO A 5 1.85 -2.94 9.91
CA PRO A 5 1.71 -1.52 10.21
C PRO A 5 0.29 -1.25 10.71
N ARG A 6 0.17 -0.65 11.90
CA ARG A 6 -1.12 -0.23 12.47
C ARG A 6 -1.52 1.11 11.88
N VAL A 7 -2.75 1.21 11.38
CA VAL A 7 -3.29 2.39 10.68
C VAL A 7 -4.67 2.70 11.22
N ALA A 8 -4.89 3.96 11.62
CA ALA A 8 -6.19 4.40 12.07
C ALA A 8 -7.15 4.65 10.89
N PHE A 9 -8.44 4.35 11.07
CA PHE A 9 -9.50 4.69 10.12
C PHE A 9 -10.81 5.02 10.87
N ASP A 10 -11.68 5.77 10.23
CA ASP A 10 -13.04 6.09 10.68
C ASP A 10 -14.04 5.15 9.99
N PRO A 11 -14.74 4.26 10.72
CA PRO A 11 -15.72 3.35 10.14
C PRO A 11 -17.00 4.07 9.67
N SER A 12 -17.32 5.23 10.24
CA SER A 12 -18.50 6.04 9.93
C SER A 12 -18.21 7.08 8.84
N GLY A 13 -16.93 7.33 8.53
CA GLY A 13 -16.50 8.25 7.50
C GLY A 13 -16.72 7.73 6.07
N PRO A 14 -16.46 8.58 5.06
CA PRO A 14 -16.59 8.21 3.65
C PRO A 14 -15.88 6.89 3.36
N ARG A 15 -16.63 5.96 2.77
CA ARG A 15 -16.14 4.63 2.36
C ARG A 15 -15.47 3.82 3.48
N GLY A 16 -15.84 4.01 4.75
CA GLY A 16 -15.20 3.37 5.90
C GLY A 16 -15.03 1.84 5.76
N ALA A 17 -16.05 1.14 5.27
CA ALA A 17 -15.99 -0.30 5.02
C ALA A 17 -14.97 -0.68 3.92
N ASP A 18 -14.93 0.08 2.82
CA ASP A 18 -13.98 -0.14 1.72
C ASP A 18 -12.54 0.12 2.18
N VAL A 19 -12.32 1.23 2.91
CA VAL A 19 -11.01 1.64 3.42
C VAL A 19 -10.46 0.57 4.37
N ARG A 20 -11.30 0.06 5.28
CA ARG A 20 -10.95 -1.08 6.14
C ARG A 20 -10.52 -2.30 5.34
N LEU A 21 -11.28 -2.65 4.29
CA LEU A 21 -10.95 -3.79 3.42
C LEU A 21 -9.61 -3.57 2.70
N TRP A 22 -9.36 -2.37 2.18
CA TRP A 22 -8.13 -2.06 1.45
C TRP A 22 -6.90 -2.07 2.36
N LEU A 23 -7.01 -1.60 3.60
CA LEU A 23 -5.95 -1.69 4.60
C LEU A 23 -5.57 -3.15 4.86
N LEU A 24 -6.56 -4.02 5.09
CA LEU A 24 -6.33 -5.46 5.28
C LEU A 24 -5.66 -6.11 4.06
N GLN A 25 -6.14 -5.82 2.85
CA GLN A 25 -5.55 -6.32 1.61
C GLN A 25 -4.12 -5.83 1.39
N SER A 26 -3.77 -4.65 1.91
CA SER A 26 -2.42 -4.07 1.85
C SER A 26 -1.50 -4.59 2.96
N GLY A 27 -1.98 -5.50 3.81
CA GLY A 27 -1.22 -6.06 4.92
C GLY A 27 -1.12 -5.15 6.14
N ALA A 28 -1.89 -4.07 6.21
CA ALA A 28 -2.01 -3.23 7.40
C ALA A 28 -3.01 -3.79 8.40
N GLU A 29 -2.86 -3.37 9.66
CA GLU A 29 -3.82 -3.61 10.74
C GLU A 29 -4.69 -2.36 10.90
N PRO A 30 -5.98 -2.40 10.49
CA PRO A 30 -6.89 -1.27 10.68
C PRO A 30 -7.29 -1.15 12.14
N VAL A 31 -7.18 0.05 12.69
CA VAL A 31 -7.58 0.40 14.06
C VAL A 31 -8.64 1.48 13.97
N GLU A 32 -9.80 1.27 14.59
CA GLU A 32 -10.86 2.30 14.57
C GLU A 32 -10.40 3.53 15.33
N ARG A 33 -10.59 4.72 14.75
CA ARG A 33 -10.09 5.99 15.30
C ARG A 33 -10.63 6.31 16.68
N ALA A 34 -11.82 5.80 17.01
CA ALA A 34 -12.45 5.96 18.32
C ALA A 34 -11.82 5.07 19.41
N GLU A 35 -11.04 4.04 19.03
CA GLU A 35 -10.45 3.11 19.99
C GLU A 35 -9.29 3.75 20.76
N PRO A 36 -9.11 3.45 22.06
CA PRO A 36 -8.01 3.98 22.87
C PRO A 36 -6.62 3.74 22.27
N GLY A 37 -6.47 2.62 21.54
CA GLY A 37 -5.23 2.22 20.88
C GLY A 37 -4.94 2.92 19.56
N ALA A 38 -5.78 3.85 19.11
CA ALA A 38 -5.64 4.60 17.85
C ALA A 38 -4.87 5.92 18.00
N SER A 39 -4.73 6.43 19.22
CA SER A 39 -4.04 7.69 19.48
C SER A 39 -2.58 7.62 19.00
N GLY A 40 -2.18 8.58 18.17
CA GLY A 40 -0.84 8.63 17.57
C GLY A 40 -0.62 7.70 16.36
N LEU A 41 -1.62 6.89 15.96
CA LEU A 41 -1.54 6.12 14.72
C LEU A 41 -1.73 7.04 13.50
N PRO A 42 -1.04 6.74 12.39
CA PRO A 42 -1.29 7.45 11.14
C PRO A 42 -2.69 7.09 10.63
N VAL A 43 -3.42 8.09 10.16
CA VAL A 43 -4.82 7.95 9.71
C VAL A 43 -4.84 7.72 8.20
N ALA A 44 -5.55 6.68 7.75
CA ALA A 44 -5.77 6.42 6.32
C ALA A 44 -6.54 7.58 5.66
N PRO A 45 -6.25 7.88 4.38
CA PRO A 45 -7.03 8.88 3.65
C PRO A 45 -8.50 8.44 3.56
N GLN A 46 -9.39 9.36 3.94
CA GLN A 46 -10.85 9.17 3.92
C GLN A 46 -11.53 10.50 3.61
N HIS A 47 -11.75 10.72 2.32
CA HIS A 47 -12.52 11.83 1.79
C HIS A 47 -13.41 11.31 0.66
N ASP A 48 -14.37 12.12 0.22
CA ASP A 48 -15.16 11.81 -0.96
C ASP A 48 -14.25 11.61 -2.17
N GLY A 49 -14.47 10.51 -2.89
CA GLY A 49 -13.63 10.11 -4.03
C GLY A 49 -12.35 9.36 -3.68
N VAL A 50 -12.06 9.06 -2.40
CA VAL A 50 -10.88 8.24 -2.05
C VAL A 50 -10.95 6.88 -2.77
N GLY A 51 -9.82 6.49 -3.36
CA GLY A 51 -9.66 5.25 -4.10
C GLY A 51 -8.74 4.26 -3.40
N ARG A 52 -8.85 2.98 -3.78
CA ARG A 52 -8.00 1.90 -3.27
C ARG A 52 -6.51 2.18 -3.45
N ALA A 53 -6.12 2.70 -4.62
CA ALA A 53 -4.71 2.95 -4.94
C ALA A 53 -4.05 3.94 -3.97
N GLU A 54 -4.79 4.95 -3.53
CA GLU A 54 -4.30 5.94 -2.57
C GLU A 54 -4.06 5.34 -1.19
N VAL A 55 -5.02 4.54 -0.69
CA VAL A 55 -4.89 3.82 0.59
C VAL A 55 -3.72 2.82 0.56
N VAL A 56 -3.55 2.09 -0.55
CA VAL A 56 -2.42 1.17 -0.74
C VAL A 56 -1.09 1.93 -0.74
N ALA A 57 -0.99 3.02 -1.49
CA ALA A 57 0.22 3.84 -1.57
C ALA A 57 0.59 4.43 -0.19
N PHE A 58 -0.43 4.84 0.59
CA PHE A 58 -0.25 5.29 1.96
C PHE A 58 0.39 4.21 2.86
N VAL A 59 -0.11 2.97 2.81
CA VAL A 59 0.45 1.85 3.58
C VAL A 59 1.88 1.52 3.14
N HIS A 60 2.13 1.46 1.83
CA HIS A 60 3.44 1.15 1.26
C HIS A 60 4.52 2.16 1.66
N ARG A 61 4.21 3.47 1.66
CA ARG A 61 5.12 4.51 2.16
C ARG A 61 5.51 4.30 3.62
N ARG A 62 4.63 3.72 4.44
CA ARG A 62 4.86 3.48 5.87
C ARG A 62 5.69 2.23 6.14
N THR A 63 5.55 1.20 5.31
CA THR A 63 6.33 -0.04 5.46
C THR A 63 7.72 0.06 4.82
N GLY A 64 8.06 1.18 4.18
CA GLY A 64 9.28 1.31 3.39
C GLY A 64 9.27 0.43 2.14
N VAL A 65 8.12 -0.16 1.81
CA VAL A 65 7.90 -0.86 0.56
C VAL A 65 7.68 0.23 -0.48
N THR A 66 8.76 0.74 -1.06
CA THR A 66 8.63 1.49 -2.31
C THR A 66 8.01 0.52 -3.30
N SER A 67 6.95 0.94 -4.00
CA SER A 67 6.35 0.14 -5.05
C SER A 67 7.48 -0.42 -5.91
N ARG A 68 7.61 -1.74 -5.94
CA ARG A 68 8.54 -2.49 -6.77
C ARG A 68 8.07 -2.42 -8.23
N GLU A 69 7.81 -1.21 -8.71
CA GLU A 69 7.57 -0.83 -10.10
C GLU A 69 8.81 -0.11 -10.67
N ALA A 70 9.93 -0.10 -9.95
CA ALA A 70 11.25 0.29 -10.50
C ALA A 70 12.08 -0.90 -11.02
N ARG A 71 11.44 -2.02 -11.40
CA ARG A 71 12.14 -3.21 -11.95
C ARG A 71 11.47 -3.86 -13.16
N PHE A 72 10.54 -3.17 -13.82
CA PHE A 72 10.00 -3.63 -15.11
C PHE A 72 10.48 -2.80 -16.32
N ASP A 73 11.43 -1.88 -16.14
CA ASP A 73 12.01 -1.09 -17.24
C ASP A 73 13.51 -0.86 -16.99
N ASP A 74 14.33 -1.90 -17.20
CA ASP A 74 15.73 -1.82 -17.69
C ASP A 74 16.27 -3.22 -18.05
N HIS A 75 15.45 -4.04 -18.71
CA HIS A 75 15.98 -5.11 -19.56
C HIS A 75 15.72 -4.74 -21.01
N GLY A 76 16.24 -3.56 -21.39
CA GLY A 76 16.82 -3.40 -22.71
C GLY A 76 18.12 -4.22 -22.77
N SER A 77 18.01 -5.54 -22.73
CA SER A 77 19.11 -6.43 -23.13
C SER A 77 19.31 -6.22 -24.62
N ALA A 78 20.09 -5.19 -24.96
CA ALA A 78 20.92 -5.18 -26.16
C ALA A 78 22.06 -6.19 -25.98
N GLU A 79 21.71 -7.46 -25.76
CA GLU A 79 22.64 -8.57 -25.85
C GLU A 79 22.50 -9.14 -27.26
N SER A 80 23.34 -8.57 -28.11
CA SER A 80 23.74 -9.13 -29.40
C SER A 80 24.23 -10.55 -29.17
N TRP A 81 23.43 -11.56 -29.52
CA TRP A 81 23.90 -12.94 -29.63
C TRP A 81 24.49 -13.12 -31.03
N PRO A 82 25.80 -13.38 -31.18
CA PRO A 82 26.34 -13.75 -32.49
C PRO A 82 25.85 -15.16 -32.81
N ARG A 83 24.91 -15.28 -33.75
CA ARG A 83 24.65 -16.58 -34.39
C ARG A 83 25.75 -16.83 -35.41
N GLY A 84 26.83 -17.44 -34.91
CA GLY A 84 27.85 -18.08 -35.73
C GLY A 84 27.29 -19.33 -36.43
N SER A 85 27.67 -19.40 -37.70
CA SER A 85 27.78 -20.51 -38.65
C SER A 85 27.50 -21.95 -38.17
N PHE A 86 26.62 -22.64 -38.91
CA PHE A 86 26.83 -23.99 -39.46
C PHE A 86 26.04 -24.13 -40.77
#